data_AF-A0A930MDS7-F1
#
_entry.id   AF-A0A930MDS7-F1
#
_cell.length_a   1.000
_cell.length_b   1.000
_cell.length_c   1.000
_cell.angle_alpha   90.00
_cell.angle_beta   90.00
_cell.angle_gamma   90.00
#
_symmetry.space_group_name_H-M   'P 1'
#
loop_
_entity.id
_entity.type
_entity.pdbx_description
1 polymer ?
#
loop_
_entity_poly.entity_id
_entity_poly.type
_entity_poly.pdbx_seq_one_letter_code
_entity_poly.pdbx_strand_id
1 'polypeptide(L)'
;MPTSDKVIVTIGNNPETHDYVEGSDGSFGFDLGKSRGIRGVHHEEIPSSTAEAIPVLFTDGGSRDLDGIYTINYSPARLTIKPASKKVDIPDPKEIRNMTEQTLNFLYQTANGTYEVTFGNGIVTLYPKDEPALTIVTSSDRKAERAVLASGLLTAIEDLGVTPVEIRAVYIFKVFADKPTA
;
A
#
# COMPACT_ATOMS: atom_id res chain seq x y z
N MET A 1 -5.00 26.23 -8.24
CA MET A 1 -5.46 24.96 -7.65
C MET A 1 -4.26 24.03 -7.66
N PRO A 2 -3.82 23.44 -6.52
CA PRO A 2 -2.90 22.32 -6.61
C PRO A 2 -3.63 21.21 -7.37
N THR A 3 -3.04 20.73 -8.46
CA THR A 3 -3.56 19.61 -9.25
C THR A 3 -3.28 18.34 -8.47
N SER A 4 -4.30 17.75 -7.85
CA SER A 4 -4.18 16.39 -7.31
C SER A 4 -4.05 15.43 -8.50
N ASP A 5 -3.04 14.57 -8.46
CA ASP A 5 -2.95 13.46 -9.40
C ASP A 5 -4.06 12.44 -9.07
N LYS A 6 -4.53 11.69 -10.06
CA LYS A 6 -5.56 10.66 -9.86
C LYS A 6 -4.92 9.28 -9.89
N VAL A 7 -5.25 8.46 -8.90
CA VAL A 7 -4.97 7.02 -8.90
C VAL A 7 -6.28 6.28 -9.05
N ILE A 8 -6.34 5.32 -9.97
CA ILE A 8 -7.46 4.41 -10.11
C ILE A 8 -7.02 3.05 -9.55
N VAL A 9 -7.75 2.57 -8.56
CA VAL A 9 -7.61 1.25 -7.95
C VAL A 9 -8.81 0.42 -8.39
N THR A 10 -8.58 -0.76 -8.95
CA THR A 10 -9.66 -1.70 -9.31
C THR A 10 -9.47 -3.01 -8.58
N ILE A 11 -10.43 -3.30 -7.71
CA ILE A 11 -10.53 -4.55 -6.94
C ILE A 11 -11.69 -5.36 -7.53
N GLY A 12 -11.39 -6.54 -8.08
CA GLY A 12 -12.36 -7.29 -8.88
C GLY A 12 -12.86 -6.47 -10.08
N ASN A 13 -14.17 -6.19 -10.12
CA ASN A 13 -14.82 -5.42 -11.19
C ASN A 13 -15.22 -3.99 -10.76
N ASN A 14 -14.72 -3.51 -9.61
CA ASN A 14 -15.12 -2.23 -9.03
C ASN A 14 -13.95 -1.22 -9.11
N PRO A 15 -13.92 -0.35 -10.13
CA PRO A 15 -12.91 0.69 -10.23
C PRO A 15 -13.26 1.88 -9.34
N GLU A 16 -12.26 2.40 -8.62
CA GLU A 16 -12.38 3.52 -7.70
C GLU A 16 -11.26 4.52 -7.94
N THR A 17 -11.62 5.80 -7.96
CA THR A 17 -10.69 6.89 -8.25
C THR A 17 -10.40 7.68 -6.98
N HIS A 18 -9.12 7.81 -6.66
CA HIS A 18 -8.61 8.51 -5.48
C HIS A 18 -7.82 9.74 -5.89
N ASP A 19 -7.98 10.81 -5.11
CA ASP A 19 -7.13 12.00 -5.20
C ASP A 19 -5.80 11.72 -4.48
N TYR A 20 -4.73 11.53 -5.24
CA TYR A 20 -3.38 11.42 -4.71
C TYR A 20 -2.87 12.80 -4.30
N VAL A 21 -2.44 12.91 -3.05
CA VAL A 21 -2.03 14.18 -2.43
C VAL A 21 -0.62 14.03 -1.87
N GLU A 22 0.23 15.02 -2.12
CA GLU A 22 1.56 15.13 -1.50
C GLU A 22 1.64 16.42 -0.67
N GLY A 23 2.15 16.29 0.54
CA GLY A 23 2.46 17.38 1.45
C GLY A 23 3.89 17.90 1.27
N SER A 24 4.10 19.17 1.59
CA SER A 24 5.44 19.77 1.60
C SER A 24 6.38 19.18 2.66
N ASP A 25 5.82 18.50 3.67
CA ASP A 25 6.57 17.79 4.71
C ASP A 25 6.96 16.36 4.29
N GLY A 26 6.79 16.02 3.01
CA GLY A 26 7.08 14.69 2.46
C GLY A 26 6.00 13.65 2.74
N SER A 27 4.88 14.04 3.36
CA SER A 27 3.71 13.15 3.47
C SER A 27 3.05 12.93 2.12
N PHE A 28 2.37 11.80 1.98
CA PHE A 28 1.60 11.48 0.78
C PHE A 28 0.45 10.54 1.14
N GLY A 29 -0.49 10.33 0.22
CA GLY A 29 -1.58 9.40 0.40
C GLY A 29 -2.80 9.79 -0.43
N PHE A 30 -3.99 9.50 0.09
CA PHE A 30 -5.24 9.71 -0.63
C PHE A 30 -6.22 10.56 0.15
N ASP A 31 -6.83 11.52 -0.53
CA ASP A 31 -8.14 12.04 -0.14
C ASP A 31 -9.21 11.11 -0.71
N LEU A 32 -9.91 10.38 0.15
CA LEU A 32 -10.91 9.38 -0.23
C LEU A 32 -12.29 10.04 -0.44
N GLY A 33 -12.45 11.28 0.06
CA GLY A 33 -13.72 11.99 0.06
C GLY A 33 -14.83 11.21 0.77
N LYS A 34 -16.08 11.63 0.56
CA LYS A 34 -17.27 10.88 1.04
C LYS A 34 -17.73 9.79 0.07
N SER A 35 -16.99 9.57 -1.01
CA SER A 35 -17.44 8.85 -2.21
C SER A 35 -17.07 7.37 -2.24
N ARG A 36 -16.13 6.92 -1.39
CA ARG A 36 -15.84 5.50 -1.17
C ARG A 36 -16.62 5.01 0.05
N GLY A 37 -17.23 3.82 -0.06
CA GLY A 37 -18.16 3.27 0.95
C GLY A 37 -19.66 3.41 0.63
N ILE A 38 -20.05 4.10 -0.47
CA ILE A 38 -21.46 4.24 -0.89
C ILE A 38 -21.81 3.27 -2.03
N ARG A 39 -21.64 1.95 -1.82
CA ARG A 39 -22.49 0.91 -2.45
C ARG A 39 -22.18 -0.50 -1.92
N GLY A 40 -23.15 -1.07 -1.22
CA GLY A 40 -23.44 -2.50 -1.28
C GLY A 40 -22.58 -3.47 -0.47
N VAL A 41 -21.51 -3.05 0.20
CA VAL A 41 -20.78 -3.90 1.15
C VAL A 41 -20.88 -3.27 2.53
N HIS A 42 -21.64 -3.90 3.42
CA HIS A 42 -21.47 -3.72 4.85
C HIS A 42 -20.09 -4.29 5.21
N HIS A 43 -19.04 -3.48 5.11
CA HIS A 43 -17.85 -3.68 5.91
C HIS A 43 -18.05 -2.83 7.16
N GLU A 44 -17.88 -3.43 8.33
CA GLU A 44 -17.77 -2.69 9.58
C GLU A 44 -16.81 -1.53 9.33
N GLU A 45 -17.23 -0.29 9.60
CA GLU A 45 -16.41 0.90 9.34
C GLU A 45 -15.05 0.68 10.00
N ILE A 46 -13.99 0.44 9.21
CA ILE A 46 -12.64 0.29 9.77
C ILE A 46 -12.37 1.60 10.51
N PRO A 47 -12.20 1.56 11.84
CA PRO A 47 -12.11 2.77 12.62
C PRO A 47 -10.83 3.51 12.25
N SER A 48 -10.84 4.82 12.47
CA SER A 48 -9.62 5.61 12.36
C SER A 48 -8.53 5.01 13.24
N SER A 49 -7.34 4.87 12.67
CA SER A 49 -6.23 4.19 13.33
C SER A 49 -4.90 4.71 12.81
N THR A 50 -3.88 4.64 13.68
CA THR A 50 -2.55 5.15 13.43
C THR A 50 -1.52 4.07 13.73
N ALA A 51 -0.64 3.83 12.77
CA ALA A 51 0.59 3.07 12.94
C ALA A 51 1.76 4.06 13.03
N GLU A 52 2.51 4.07 14.13
CA GLU A 52 3.47 5.15 14.38
C GLU A 52 4.77 5.07 13.56
N ALA A 53 5.27 3.86 13.28
CA ALA A 53 6.56 3.67 12.64
C ALA A 53 6.66 2.32 11.94
N ILE A 54 6.34 2.32 10.65
CA ILE A 54 6.33 1.15 9.80
C ILE A 54 7.49 1.24 8.82
N PRO A 55 8.46 0.32 8.86
CA PRO A 55 9.50 0.24 7.85
C PRO A 55 8.89 -0.26 6.53
N VAL A 56 9.20 0.44 5.45
CA VAL A 56 8.86 0.04 4.08
C VAL A 56 10.14 -0.37 3.38
N LEU A 57 10.13 -1.56 2.79
CA LEU A 57 11.30 -2.15 2.16
C LEU A 57 11.01 -2.60 0.74
N PHE A 58 11.99 -2.42 -0.13
CA PHE A 58 12.04 -3.11 -1.42
C PHE A 58 12.88 -4.39 -1.29
N THR A 59 12.43 -5.48 -1.90
CA THR A 59 13.10 -6.78 -1.78
C THR A 59 13.01 -7.61 -3.05
N ASP A 60 14.06 -8.38 -3.34
CA ASP A 60 14.03 -9.45 -4.36
C ASP A 60 13.85 -10.85 -3.72
N GLY A 61 13.52 -10.90 -2.42
CA GLY A 61 13.47 -12.13 -1.62
C GLY A 61 14.79 -12.48 -0.92
N GLY A 62 15.92 -11.90 -1.33
CA GLY A 62 17.23 -12.06 -0.69
C GLY A 62 17.75 -10.76 -0.05
N SER A 63 17.70 -9.66 -0.79
CA SER A 63 18.07 -8.31 -0.34
C SER A 63 16.89 -7.57 0.29
N ARG A 64 17.17 -6.67 1.24
CA ARG A 64 16.16 -5.84 1.92
C ARG A 64 16.65 -4.40 1.91
N ASP A 65 16.15 -3.63 0.96
CA ASP A 65 16.50 -2.23 0.79
C ASP A 65 15.46 -1.38 1.52
N LEU A 66 15.85 -0.76 2.64
CA LEU A 66 14.96 0.13 3.38
C LEU A 66 14.70 1.41 2.58
N ASP A 67 13.45 1.65 2.21
CA ASP A 67 13.03 2.91 1.60
C ASP A 67 12.89 4.01 2.64
N GLY A 68 12.18 3.70 3.73
CA GLY A 68 11.92 4.66 4.81
C GLY A 68 11.11 4.04 5.93
N ILE A 69 10.92 4.83 6.99
CA ILE A 69 10.05 4.49 8.11
C ILE A 69 8.92 5.52 8.10
N TYR A 70 7.68 5.05 8.20
CA TYR A 70 6.51 5.90 8.00
C TYR A 70 5.50 5.75 9.13
N THR A 71 4.86 6.86 9.51
CA THR A 71 3.61 6.86 10.25
C THR A 71 2.46 6.72 9.25
N ILE A 72 1.56 5.77 9.47
CA ILE A 72 0.36 5.56 8.63
C ILE A 72 -0.85 6.01 9.44
N ASN A 73 -1.58 7.00 8.93
CA ASN A 73 -2.83 7.48 9.53
C ASN A 73 -3.96 7.19 8.56
N TYR A 74 -4.93 6.40 9.00
CA TYR A 74 -6.12 6.08 8.22
C TYR A 74 -7.37 6.61 8.91
N SER A 75 -8.30 7.07 8.07
CA SER A 75 -9.69 7.36 8.41
C SER A 75 -10.54 7.11 7.15
N PRO A 76 -11.85 6.91 7.27
CA PRO A 76 -12.72 6.72 6.10
C PRO A 76 -12.67 7.85 5.06
N ALA A 77 -12.21 9.05 5.44
CA ALA A 77 -12.09 10.19 4.53
C ALA A 77 -10.68 10.32 3.92
N ARG A 78 -9.65 9.70 4.52
CA ARG A 78 -8.26 9.98 4.18
C ARG A 78 -7.29 8.91 4.64
N LEU A 79 -6.33 8.59 3.77
CA LEU A 79 -5.10 7.88 4.11
C LEU A 79 -3.92 8.86 4.02
N THR A 80 -3.09 8.92 5.06
CA THR A 80 -1.88 9.76 5.09
C THR A 80 -0.68 8.97 5.61
N ILE A 81 0.36 8.93 4.79
CA ILE A 81 1.64 8.27 5.06
C ILE A 81 2.68 9.37 5.23
N LYS A 82 3.33 9.42 6.39
CA LYS A 82 4.24 10.48 6.76
C LYS A 82 5.61 9.92 7.13
N PRO A 83 6.73 10.48 6.65
CA PRO A 83 8.05 10.07 7.10
C PRO A 83 8.19 10.19 8.62
N ALA A 84 8.79 9.18 9.24
CA ALA A 84 9.05 9.11 10.66
C ALA A 84 10.55 8.82 10.92
N SER A 85 11.09 9.34 12.01
CA SER A 85 12.51 9.18 12.37
C SER A 85 12.76 8.16 13.49
N LYS A 86 11.72 7.42 13.90
CA LYS A 86 11.80 6.41 14.96
C LYS A 86 12.56 5.19 14.43
N LYS A 87 13.54 4.68 15.19
CA LYS A 87 14.16 3.39 14.88
C LYS A 87 13.20 2.26 15.23
N VAL A 88 13.12 1.27 14.36
CA VAL A 88 12.24 0.10 14.53
C VAL A 88 12.97 -1.17 14.14
N ASP A 89 12.59 -2.28 14.76
CA ASP A 89 13.02 -3.61 14.34
C ASP A 89 12.30 -3.99 13.05
N ILE A 90 13.04 -4.53 12.09
CA ILE A 90 12.52 -4.92 10.78
C ILE A 90 12.19 -6.42 10.81
N PRO A 91 10.90 -6.82 10.76
CA PRO A 91 10.49 -8.23 10.73
C PRO A 91 11.08 -8.96 9.52
N ASP A 92 11.42 -10.24 9.67
CA ASP A 92 11.90 -11.05 8.55
C ASP A 92 10.73 -11.43 7.62
N PRO A 93 10.83 -11.30 6.27
CA PRO A 93 9.82 -11.80 5.34
C PRO A 93 9.48 -13.29 5.53
N LYS A 94 10.37 -14.11 6.10
CA LYS A 94 10.08 -15.51 6.45
C LYS A 94 9.06 -15.65 7.58
N GLU A 95 8.78 -14.58 8.32
CA GLU A 95 7.70 -14.52 9.30
C GLU A 95 6.31 -14.46 8.65
N ILE A 96 6.22 -14.21 7.33
CA ILE A 96 4.95 -14.18 6.59
C ILE A 96 4.33 -15.59 6.62
N ARG A 97 3.18 -15.71 7.27
CA ARG A 97 2.36 -16.94 7.38
C ARG A 97 0.88 -16.56 7.48
N ASN A 98 -0.02 -17.52 7.22
CA ASN A 98 -1.48 -17.34 7.31
C ASN A 98 -1.97 -16.11 6.52
N MET A 99 -1.62 -16.06 5.24
CA MET A 99 -1.83 -14.89 4.41
C MET A 99 -3.30 -14.75 3.98
N THR A 100 -3.85 -13.55 4.13
CA THR A 100 -4.99 -13.09 3.31
C THR A 100 -4.45 -12.36 2.09
N GLU A 101 -5.18 -12.39 0.98
CA GLU A 101 -4.72 -11.85 -0.30
C GLU A 101 -5.82 -11.18 -1.10
N GLN A 102 -5.44 -10.14 -1.83
CA GLN A 102 -6.31 -9.39 -2.72
C GLN A 102 -5.53 -8.92 -3.94
N THR A 103 -6.07 -9.19 -5.13
CA THR A 103 -5.55 -8.63 -6.38
C THR A 103 -5.92 -7.16 -6.48
N LEU A 104 -4.91 -6.33 -6.71
CA LEU A 104 -4.97 -4.89 -6.91
C LEU A 104 -4.56 -4.57 -8.36
N ASN A 105 -5.48 -3.99 -9.13
CA ASN A 105 -5.12 -3.36 -10.40
C ASN A 105 -4.95 -1.86 -10.18
N PHE A 106 -3.79 -1.35 -10.55
CA PHE A 106 -3.36 0.01 -10.33
C PHE A 106 -3.24 0.76 -11.65
N LEU A 107 -3.69 2.01 -11.66
CA LEU A 107 -3.43 2.96 -12.73
C LEU A 107 -3.16 4.34 -12.13
N TYR A 108 -1.96 4.87 -12.38
CA TYR A 108 -1.56 6.22 -12.03
C TYR A 108 -1.03 6.92 -13.27
N GLN A 109 -1.70 8.00 -13.66
CA GLN A 109 -1.43 8.70 -14.93
C GLN A 109 -1.48 7.71 -16.11
N THR A 110 -0.33 7.38 -16.73
CA THR A 110 -0.21 6.39 -17.80
C THR A 110 0.41 5.06 -17.35
N ALA A 111 0.86 4.97 -16.11
CA ALA A 111 1.49 3.78 -15.54
C ALA A 111 0.40 2.87 -14.95
N ASN A 112 0.23 1.68 -15.54
CA ASN A 112 -0.63 0.64 -14.99
C ASN A 112 0.22 -0.49 -14.40
N GLY A 113 -0.41 -1.34 -13.61
CA GLY A 113 0.23 -2.55 -13.12
C GLY A 113 -0.70 -3.37 -12.24
N THR A 114 -0.49 -4.67 -12.25
CA THR A 114 -1.20 -5.60 -11.38
C THR A 114 -0.30 -6.00 -10.23
N TYR A 115 -0.81 -5.82 -9.02
CA TYR A 115 -0.18 -6.29 -7.80
C TYR A 115 -1.07 -7.29 -7.09
N GLU A 116 -0.45 -8.15 -6.32
CA GLU A 116 -1.14 -8.91 -5.31
C GLU A 116 -0.73 -8.40 -3.94
N VAL A 117 -1.70 -7.90 -3.21
CA VAL A 117 -1.55 -7.39 -1.86
C VAL A 117 -1.86 -8.52 -0.91
N THR A 118 -0.99 -8.73 0.07
CA THR A 118 -1.15 -9.79 1.06
C THR A 118 -0.89 -9.26 2.45
N PHE A 119 -1.53 -9.85 3.45
CA PHE A 119 -1.25 -9.58 4.85
C PHE A 119 -1.07 -10.88 5.62
N GLY A 120 0.05 -11.00 6.33
CA GLY A 120 0.34 -12.16 7.18
C GLY A 120 1.29 -11.80 8.30
N ASN A 121 0.93 -12.15 9.54
CA ASN A 121 1.76 -11.93 10.74
C ASN A 121 2.23 -10.46 10.93
N GLY A 122 1.36 -9.50 10.59
CA GLY A 122 1.65 -8.07 10.65
C GLY A 122 2.46 -7.53 9.47
N ILE A 123 2.71 -8.32 8.42
CA ILE A 123 3.49 -7.88 7.26
C ILE A 123 2.56 -7.71 6.07
N VAL A 124 2.48 -6.49 5.56
CA VAL A 124 1.83 -6.21 4.27
C VAL A 124 2.85 -6.44 3.16
N THR A 125 2.50 -7.20 2.13
CA THR A 125 3.38 -7.45 0.99
C THR A 125 2.71 -7.16 -0.34
N LEU A 126 3.39 -6.45 -1.23
CA LEU A 126 2.98 -6.18 -2.60
C LEU A 126 3.86 -6.99 -3.56
N TYR A 127 3.25 -7.91 -4.30
CA TYR A 127 3.91 -8.69 -5.33
C TYR A 127 3.51 -8.17 -6.72
N PRO A 128 4.44 -7.70 -7.57
CA PRO A 128 4.12 -7.38 -8.96
C PRO A 128 3.72 -8.68 -9.70
N LYS A 129 2.68 -8.60 -10.54
CA LYS A 129 2.15 -9.73 -11.32
C LYS A 129 2.30 -9.58 -12.83
N ASP A 130 2.71 -8.40 -13.28
CA ASP A 130 3.01 -8.11 -14.67
C ASP A 130 4.24 -7.20 -14.82
N GLU A 131 4.76 -7.09 -16.04
CA GLU A 131 5.93 -6.25 -16.35
C GLU A 131 5.69 -4.76 -16.06
N PRO A 132 4.51 -4.18 -16.31
CA PRO A 132 4.23 -2.79 -15.93
C PRO A 132 4.34 -2.54 -14.42
N ALA A 133 3.77 -3.42 -13.58
CA ALA A 133 3.92 -3.33 -12.12
C ALA A 133 5.39 -3.41 -11.70
N LEU A 134 6.13 -4.38 -12.25
CA LEU A 134 7.56 -4.53 -11.96
C LEU A 134 8.35 -3.28 -12.37
N THR A 135 8.02 -2.69 -13.53
CA THR A 135 8.66 -1.46 -14.03
C THR A 135 8.43 -0.29 -13.08
N ILE A 136 7.23 -0.13 -12.54
CA ILE A 136 6.93 0.97 -11.60
C ILE A 136 7.86 0.91 -10.38
N VAL A 137 7.94 -0.25 -9.72
CA VAL A 137 8.71 -0.43 -8.46
C VAL A 137 10.22 -0.59 -8.64
N THR A 138 10.69 -0.69 -9.89
CA THR A 138 12.12 -0.73 -10.23
C THR A 138 12.60 0.52 -10.97
N SER A 139 11.68 1.43 -11.31
CA SER A 139 12.00 2.72 -11.94
C SER A 139 12.62 3.70 -10.94
N SER A 140 12.87 4.92 -11.38
CA SER A 140 13.26 6.04 -10.49
C SER A 140 12.11 7.01 -10.24
N ASP A 141 10.88 6.67 -10.63
CA ASP A 141 9.70 7.51 -10.42
C ASP A 141 9.15 7.31 -9.00
N ARG A 142 9.66 8.12 -8.08
CA ARG A 142 9.25 8.12 -6.67
C ARG A 142 7.77 8.42 -6.46
N LYS A 143 7.11 9.15 -7.36
CA LYS A 143 5.68 9.44 -7.22
C LYS A 143 4.85 8.20 -7.53
N ALA A 144 5.17 7.49 -8.61
CA ALA A 144 4.51 6.25 -8.96
C ALA A 144 4.73 5.17 -7.88
N GLU A 145 5.94 5.03 -7.35
CA GLU A 145 6.24 4.14 -6.22
C GLU A 145 5.41 4.45 -4.97
N ARG A 146 5.33 5.72 -4.59
CA ARG A 146 4.53 6.16 -3.43
C ARG A 146 3.03 5.95 -3.63
N ALA A 147 2.54 6.16 -4.86
CA ALA A 147 1.17 5.86 -5.22
C ALA A 147 0.88 4.35 -5.09
N VAL A 148 1.80 3.47 -5.52
CA VAL A 148 1.70 2.01 -5.33
C VAL A 148 1.67 1.65 -3.85
N LEU A 149 2.58 2.20 -3.04
CA LEU A 149 2.60 1.99 -1.59
C LEU A 149 1.28 2.42 -0.94
N ALA A 150 0.77 3.61 -1.28
CA ALA A 150 -0.50 4.10 -0.77
C ALA A 150 -1.67 3.20 -1.18
N SER A 151 -1.71 2.75 -2.44
CA SER A 151 -2.75 1.84 -2.94
C SER A 151 -2.70 0.48 -2.25
N GLY A 152 -1.50 -0.11 -2.08
CA GLY A 152 -1.36 -1.39 -1.39
C GLY A 152 -1.75 -1.32 0.08
N LEU A 153 -1.38 -0.25 0.79
CA LEU A 153 -1.80 -0.02 2.17
C LEU A 153 -3.31 0.17 2.28
N LEU A 154 -3.91 0.95 1.37
CA LEU A 154 -5.36 1.14 1.33
C LEU A 154 -6.10 -0.19 1.10
N THR A 155 -5.63 -1.01 0.16
CA THR A 155 -6.19 -2.34 -0.10
C THR A 155 -6.03 -3.28 1.09
N ALA A 156 -4.89 -3.26 1.76
CA ALA A 156 -4.74 -4.05 2.99
C ALA A 156 -5.75 -3.61 4.07
N ILE A 157 -5.95 -2.31 4.24
CA ILE A 157 -6.85 -1.78 5.27
C ILE A 157 -8.32 -2.05 4.95
N GLU A 158 -8.76 -1.70 3.74
CA GLU A 158 -10.19 -1.71 3.38
C GLU A 158 -10.66 -3.07 2.82
N ASP A 159 -9.82 -3.78 2.07
CA ASP A 159 -10.21 -5.03 1.41
C ASP A 159 -9.78 -6.28 2.20
N LEU A 160 -8.64 -6.22 2.90
CA LEU A 160 -8.17 -7.31 3.77
C LEU A 160 -8.56 -7.13 5.25
N GLY A 161 -9.19 -6.01 5.61
CA GLY A 161 -9.65 -5.72 6.97
C GLY A 161 -8.54 -5.44 7.98
N VAL A 162 -7.35 -5.05 7.52
CA VAL A 162 -6.18 -4.82 8.38
C VAL A 162 -6.30 -3.47 9.08
N THR A 163 -6.18 -3.44 10.41
CA THR A 163 -6.06 -2.16 11.09
C THR A 163 -4.61 -1.65 11.03
N PRO A 164 -4.35 -0.35 10.78
CA PRO A 164 -2.99 0.19 10.70
C PRO A 164 -2.06 -0.22 11.86
N VAL A 165 -2.58 -0.31 13.08
CA VAL A 165 -1.82 -0.70 14.28
C VAL A 165 -1.30 -2.16 14.23
N GLU A 166 -1.91 -3.03 13.44
CA GLU A 166 -1.47 -4.42 13.24
C GLU A 166 -0.31 -4.53 12.24
N ILE A 167 -0.09 -3.49 11.44
CA ILE A 167 1.00 -3.45 10.47
C ILE A 167 2.32 -3.25 11.22
N ARG A 168 3.28 -4.13 10.97
CA ARG A 168 4.64 -4.11 11.51
C ARG A 168 5.67 -3.74 10.44
N ALA A 169 5.40 -4.04 9.17
CA ALA A 169 6.25 -3.70 8.03
C ALA A 169 5.47 -3.78 6.71
N VAL A 170 5.99 -3.11 5.69
CA VAL A 170 5.57 -3.28 4.30
C VAL A 170 6.73 -3.74 3.46
N TYR A 171 6.53 -4.80 2.67
CA TYR A 171 7.48 -5.27 1.67
C TYR A 171 6.93 -5.08 0.26
N ILE A 172 7.71 -4.46 -0.61
CA ILE A 172 7.40 -4.32 -2.03
C ILE A 172 8.41 -5.14 -2.81
N PHE A 173 7.94 -6.14 -3.55
CA PHE A 173 8.84 -6.99 -4.32
C PHE A 173 9.27 -6.32 -5.62
N LYS A 174 10.57 -6.38 -5.91
CA LYS A 174 11.21 -5.87 -7.14
C LYS A 174 11.58 -7.00 -8.11
N VAL A 175 10.91 -8.15 -7.99
CA VAL A 175 11.00 -9.32 -8.88
C VAL A 175 9.63 -10.00 -8.94
N PHE A 176 9.39 -10.83 -9.95
CA PHE A 176 8.31 -11.81 -9.89
C PHE A 176 8.68 -12.87 -8.85
N ALA A 177 7.98 -12.84 -7.72
CA ALA A 177 8.15 -13.81 -6.66
C ALA A 177 6.89 -14.65 -6.49
N ASP A 178 7.10 -15.95 -6.32
CA ASP A 178 6.08 -16.83 -5.79
C ASP A 178 5.89 -16.53 -4.30
N LYS A 179 4.65 -16.53 -3.84
CA LYS A 179 4.33 -16.36 -2.42
C LYS A 179 5.06 -17.42 -1.59
N PRO A 180 5.51 -17.10 -0.37
CA PRO A 180 5.92 -18.12 0.59
C PRO A 180 4.77 -19.13 0.74
N THR A 181 5.03 -20.40 0.45
CA THR A 181 4.06 -21.47 0.70
C THR A 181 3.97 -21.65 2.21
N ALA A 182 2.75 -21.57 2.75
CA ALA A 182 2.47 -21.65 4.19
C ALA A 182 2.93 -22.98 4.81
#